data_AF-A0A0F0LIG3-F1
#
_entry.id   AF-A0A0F0LIG3-F1
#
_cell.length_a   1.000
_cell.length_b   1.000
_cell.length_c   1.000
_cell.angle_alpha   90.00
_cell.angle_beta   90.00
_cell.angle_gamma   90.00
#
_symmetry.space_group_name_H-M   'P 1'
#
loop_
_entity.id
_entity.type
_entity.pdbx_description
1 polymer ?
#
loop_
_entity_poly.entity_id
_entity_poly.type
_entity_poly.pdbx_seq_one_letter_code
_entity_poly.pdbx_strand_id
1 'polypeptide(L)'
;MNTDIHRLLDEAFAGIEMTPAAQDLKEEIRANLAAQVDERIAAGASPAEAAQSAIAELGDVRALLEDEPSAGASDAPGWEALTARNRVRPKPGFVVRTVLLSLIAAAALVGILLTVLLVQPAAPLAVAGLGAVVAVALGIVTADALLQETTTNHPLPASRAVGFGLATGGTLLALGLGGGFALALDQLWLVILAAVLLVGSIALFSYLGATQTNRHKAWTRGAMRQMPPNRFETEPESAARFGIYTAVIWFLTLAVIVVLVFTVGWWWAPVAFIAGLAAMMLLVAGMLFAPRSGDRR
;
A
#
# COMPACT_ATOMS: atom_id res chain seq x y z
N MET A 1 -38.74 -4.26 31.94
CA MET A 1 -38.90 -4.80 30.58
C MET A 1 -40.38 -4.84 30.26
N ASN A 2 -40.80 -4.04 29.29
CA ASN A 2 -42.20 -3.79 28.98
C ASN A 2 -42.71 -4.91 28.04
N THR A 3 -43.46 -5.88 28.58
CA THR A 3 -43.99 -7.05 27.85
C THR A 3 -44.91 -6.68 26.68
N ASP A 4 -45.46 -5.47 26.70
CA ASP A 4 -46.38 -4.99 25.68
C ASP A 4 -45.68 -4.66 24.36
N ILE A 5 -44.41 -4.24 24.39
CA ILE A 5 -43.62 -3.95 23.18
C ILE A 5 -43.37 -5.22 22.37
N HIS A 6 -42.99 -6.31 23.05
CA HIS A 6 -42.71 -7.59 22.39
C HIS A 6 -43.95 -8.13 21.66
N ARG A 7 -45.10 -8.12 22.35
CA ARG A 7 -46.36 -8.61 21.77
C ARG A 7 -46.80 -7.79 20.56
N LEU A 8 -46.75 -6.47 20.66
CA LEU A 8 -47.21 -5.59 19.59
C LEU A 8 -46.25 -5.56 18.40
N LEU A 9 -44.94 -5.71 18.63
CA LEU A 9 -43.94 -5.85 17.56
C LEU A 9 -44.05 -7.21 16.86
N ASP A 10 -44.32 -8.29 17.60
CA ASP A 10 -44.58 -9.61 17.00
C ASP A 10 -45.84 -9.59 16.12
N GLU A 11 -46.86 -8.83 16.54
CA GLU A 11 -48.09 -8.62 15.78
C GLU A 11 -47.85 -7.78 14.51
N ALA A 12 -47.01 -6.74 14.58
CA ALA A 12 -46.64 -5.93 13.42
C ALA A 12 -45.85 -6.73 12.35
N PHE A 13 -45.07 -7.73 12.77
CA PHE A 13 -44.34 -8.63 11.88
C PHE A 13 -45.13 -9.90 11.52
N ALA A 14 -46.40 -10.01 11.92
CA ALA A 14 -47.21 -11.19 11.63
C ALA A 14 -47.44 -11.36 10.12
N GLY A 15 -47.11 -12.54 9.61
CA GLY A 15 -47.26 -12.88 8.19
C GLY A 15 -46.15 -12.33 7.28
N ILE A 16 -45.05 -11.82 7.85
CA ILE A 16 -43.81 -11.51 7.13
C ILE A 16 -42.89 -12.73 7.19
N GLU A 17 -42.29 -13.12 6.06
CA GLU A 17 -41.29 -14.20 6.05
C GLU A 17 -40.05 -13.76 6.84
N MET A 18 -39.68 -14.54 7.86
CA MET A 18 -38.56 -14.21 8.75
C MET A 18 -37.21 -14.59 8.12
N THR A 19 -36.75 -13.74 7.21
CA THR A 19 -35.39 -13.78 6.66
C THR A 19 -34.38 -13.17 7.65
N PRO A 20 -33.06 -13.40 7.50
CA PRO A 20 -32.05 -12.77 8.36
C PRO A 20 -32.17 -11.23 8.41
N ALA A 21 -32.48 -10.59 7.28
CA ALA A 21 -32.70 -9.15 7.21
C ALA A 21 -33.95 -8.71 7.98
N ALA A 22 -35.07 -9.45 7.84
CA ALA A 22 -36.29 -9.17 8.60
C ALA A 22 -36.09 -9.35 10.12
N GLN A 23 -35.23 -10.29 10.51
CA GLN A 23 -34.86 -10.50 11.91
C GLN A 23 -34.00 -9.37 12.47
N ASP A 24 -32.98 -8.92 11.71
CA ASP A 24 -32.11 -7.81 12.12
C ASP A 24 -32.91 -6.50 12.22
N LEU A 25 -33.77 -6.20 11.24
CA LEU A 25 -34.66 -5.04 11.27
C LEU A 25 -35.59 -5.06 12.49
N LYS A 26 -36.12 -6.24 12.84
CA LYS A 26 -36.98 -6.41 14.02
C LYS A 26 -36.23 -6.11 15.32
N GLU A 27 -34.96 -6.49 15.44
CA GLU A 27 -34.14 -6.19 16.62
C GLU A 27 -33.74 -4.70 16.68
N GLU A 28 -33.44 -4.07 15.54
CA GLU A 28 -33.15 -2.63 15.46
C GLU A 28 -34.37 -1.78 15.85
N ILE A 29 -35.52 -2.08 15.25
CA ILE A 29 -36.79 -1.42 15.55
C ILE A 29 -37.13 -1.60 17.04
N ARG A 30 -36.91 -2.80 17.61
CA ARG A 30 -37.15 -3.06 19.04
C ARG A 30 -36.30 -2.14 19.93
N ALA A 31 -35.02 -2.01 19.63
CA ALA A 31 -34.12 -1.17 20.44
C ALA A 31 -34.53 0.31 20.39
N ASN A 32 -34.92 0.80 19.21
CA ASN A 32 -35.36 2.18 19.01
C ASN A 32 -36.72 2.45 19.69
N LEU A 33 -37.69 1.54 19.53
CA LEU A 33 -38.99 1.62 20.20
C LEU A 33 -38.87 1.62 21.72
N ALA A 34 -37.98 0.80 22.29
CA ALA A 34 -37.75 0.79 23.73
C ALA A 34 -37.28 2.16 24.22
N ALA A 35 -36.34 2.79 23.52
CA ALA A 35 -35.86 4.13 23.86
C ALA A 35 -36.96 5.20 23.72
N GLN A 36 -37.77 5.14 22.66
CA GLN A 36 -38.85 6.11 22.43
C GLN A 36 -40.01 5.95 23.44
N VAL A 37 -40.30 4.72 23.88
CA VAL A 37 -41.29 4.46 24.94
C VAL A 37 -40.80 4.99 26.28
N ASP A 38 -39.52 4.78 26.61
CA ASP A 38 -38.93 5.29 27.85
C ASP A 38 -38.95 6.83 27.90
N GLU A 39 -38.69 7.51 26.76
CA GLU A 39 -38.81 8.97 26.65
C GLU A 39 -40.24 9.46 26.90
N ARG A 40 -41.25 8.78 26.34
CA ARG A 40 -42.66 9.14 26.53
C ARG A 40 -43.16 8.88 27.95
N ILE A 41 -42.69 7.81 28.58
CA ILE A 41 -42.97 7.54 30.00
C ILE A 41 -42.35 8.64 30.87
N ALA A 42 -41.11 9.07 30.56
CA ALA A 42 -40.47 10.19 31.25
C ALA A 42 -41.22 11.52 31.05
N ALA A 43 -41.90 11.70 29.91
CA ALA A 43 -42.79 12.82 29.63
C ALA A 43 -44.19 12.70 30.28
N GLY A 44 -44.45 11.61 31.01
CA GLY A 44 -45.67 11.43 31.83
C GLY A 44 -46.78 10.59 31.17
N ALA A 45 -46.53 9.94 30.03
CA ALA A 45 -47.47 9.00 29.43
C ALA A 45 -47.52 7.68 30.21
N SER A 46 -48.68 7.00 30.20
CA SER A 46 -48.74 5.64 30.76
C SER A 46 -47.95 4.66 29.88
N PRO A 47 -47.36 3.59 30.45
CA PRO A 47 -46.55 2.64 29.68
C PRO A 47 -47.29 2.00 28.50
N ALA A 48 -48.60 1.76 28.64
CA ALA A 48 -49.42 1.18 27.60
C ALA A 48 -49.72 2.18 26.45
N GLU A 49 -50.03 3.42 26.78
CA GLU A 49 -50.27 4.49 25.79
C GLU A 49 -48.98 4.87 25.06
N ALA A 50 -47.85 4.91 25.76
CA ALA A 50 -46.54 5.17 25.18
C ALA A 50 -46.16 4.08 24.15
N ALA A 51 -46.38 2.80 24.48
CA ALA A 51 -46.11 1.68 23.59
C ALA A 51 -47.03 1.68 22.35
N GLN A 52 -48.33 1.93 22.52
CA GLN A 52 -49.27 2.00 21.41
C GLN A 52 -48.98 3.17 20.47
N SER A 53 -48.69 4.36 21.02
CA SER A 53 -48.35 5.54 20.23
C SER A 53 -47.04 5.36 19.46
N ALA A 54 -46.03 4.72 20.07
CA ALA A 54 -44.75 4.47 19.42
C ALA A 54 -44.89 3.49 18.23
N ILE A 55 -45.75 2.48 18.37
CA ILE A 55 -45.98 1.50 17.29
C ILE A 55 -46.86 2.07 16.18
N ALA A 56 -47.83 2.93 16.51
CA ALA A 56 -48.64 3.62 15.51
C ALA A 56 -47.80 4.56 14.61
N GLU A 57 -46.71 5.14 15.13
CA GLU A 57 -45.78 5.96 14.36
C GLU A 57 -44.87 5.16 13.42
N LEU A 58 -44.69 3.85 13.66
CA LEU A 58 -43.84 2.98 12.84
C LEU A 58 -44.41 2.80 11.41
N GLY A 59 -45.72 2.98 11.23
CA GLY A 59 -46.38 2.86 9.92
C GLY A 59 -46.42 1.42 9.37
N ASP A 60 -46.47 1.27 8.05
CA ASP A 60 -46.51 -0.04 7.39
C ASP A 60 -45.10 -0.65 7.31
N VAL A 61 -44.82 -1.61 8.18
CA VAL A 61 -43.53 -2.33 8.25
C VAL A 61 -43.22 -3.10 6.95
N ARG A 62 -44.25 -3.49 6.17
CA ARG A 62 -44.04 -4.17 4.89
C ARG A 62 -43.45 -3.22 3.85
N ALA A 63 -43.89 -1.97 3.83
CA ALA A 63 -43.32 -0.93 2.98
C ALA A 63 -41.83 -0.67 3.32
N LEU A 64 -41.46 -0.75 4.61
CA LEU A 64 -40.06 -0.62 5.04
C LEU A 64 -39.16 -1.78 4.55
N LEU A 65 -39.72 -2.99 4.43
CA LEU A 65 -39.03 -4.16 3.87
C LEU A 65 -38.98 -4.15 2.34
N GLU A 66 -39.95 -3.51 1.68
CA GLU A 66 -39.96 -3.33 0.22
C GLU A 66 -39.02 -2.19 -0.23
N ASP A 67 -38.85 -1.16 0.62
CA ASP A 67 -37.88 -0.07 0.42
C ASP A 67 -36.47 -0.44 0.87
N GLU A 68 -36.26 -1.56 1.57
CA GLU A 68 -34.92 -2.09 1.76
C GLU A 68 -34.40 -2.62 0.40
N PRO A 69 -33.36 -1.99 -0.18
CA PRO A 69 -32.76 -2.52 -1.38
C PRO A 69 -32.23 -3.91 -1.05
N SER A 70 -32.83 -4.91 -1.70
CA SER A 70 -32.39 -6.32 -1.76
C SER A 70 -30.95 -6.46 -1.30
N ALA A 71 -30.73 -7.07 -0.14
CA ALA A 71 -29.46 -7.20 0.57
C ALA A 71 -28.33 -7.85 -0.28
N GLY A 72 -27.81 -7.07 -1.23
CA GLY A 72 -26.92 -7.50 -2.30
C GLY A 72 -26.32 -6.35 -3.12
N ALA A 73 -26.85 -5.12 -3.00
CA ALA A 73 -26.20 -3.92 -3.53
C ALA A 73 -25.63 -3.09 -2.38
N SER A 74 -24.37 -3.31 -2.05
CA SER A 74 -23.62 -2.38 -1.22
C SER A 74 -23.54 -1.03 -1.96
N ASP A 75 -24.40 -0.07 -1.61
CA ASP A 75 -24.36 1.32 -2.09
C ASP A 75 -23.10 2.09 -1.62
N ALA A 76 -22.18 1.40 -0.94
CA ALA A 76 -20.85 1.92 -0.68
C ALA A 76 -20.15 2.19 -2.03
N PRO A 77 -19.70 3.44 -2.28
CA PRO A 77 -19.04 3.76 -3.53
C PRO A 77 -17.83 2.83 -3.70
N GLY A 78 -17.79 2.10 -4.82
CA GLY A 78 -16.66 1.21 -5.12
C GLY A 78 -15.32 1.94 -5.11
N TRP A 79 -14.22 1.19 -5.00
CA TRP A 79 -12.85 1.75 -4.91
C TRP A 79 -12.57 2.80 -6.01
N GLU A 80 -13.06 2.58 -7.21
CA GLU A 80 -12.92 3.51 -8.34
C GLU A 80 -13.63 4.85 -8.09
N ALA A 81 -14.87 4.82 -7.60
CA ALA A 81 -15.64 6.02 -7.27
C ALA A 81 -14.99 6.80 -6.12
N LEU A 82 -14.51 6.10 -5.08
CA LEU A 82 -13.78 6.73 -3.97
C LEU A 82 -12.45 7.34 -4.43
N THR A 83 -11.72 6.66 -5.30
CA THR A 83 -10.45 7.16 -5.85
C THR A 83 -10.68 8.37 -6.74
N ALA A 84 -11.73 8.36 -7.58
CA ALA A 84 -12.09 9.49 -8.43
C ALA A 84 -12.47 10.72 -7.59
N ARG A 85 -13.27 10.53 -6.52
CA ARG A 85 -13.70 11.59 -5.60
C ARG A 85 -12.53 12.20 -4.82
N ASN A 86 -11.57 11.38 -4.38
CA ASN A 86 -10.44 11.81 -3.56
C ASN A 86 -9.15 12.07 -4.37
N ARG A 87 -9.25 12.13 -5.70
CA ARG A 87 -8.09 12.22 -6.59
C ARG A 87 -7.30 13.51 -6.33
N VAL A 88 -6.04 13.35 -5.92
CA VAL A 88 -5.11 14.47 -5.76
C VAL A 88 -4.27 14.59 -7.02
N ARG A 89 -4.23 15.79 -7.61
CA ARG A 89 -3.35 16.09 -8.75
C ARG A 89 -1.97 16.54 -8.23
N PRO A 90 -0.87 16.06 -8.83
CA PRO A 90 0.46 16.56 -8.51
C PRO A 90 0.56 18.07 -8.78
N LYS A 91 1.34 18.77 -7.96
CA LYS A 91 1.62 20.20 -8.19
C LYS A 91 2.41 20.37 -9.49
N PRO A 92 2.06 21.32 -10.39
CA PRO A 92 2.79 21.49 -11.66
C PRO A 92 4.30 21.73 -11.47
N GLY A 93 4.69 22.52 -10.46
CA GLY A 93 6.10 22.77 -10.14
C GLY A 93 6.88 21.51 -9.75
N PHE A 94 6.22 20.56 -9.05
CA PHE A 94 6.83 19.26 -8.74
C PHE A 94 7.11 18.47 -10.02
N VAL A 95 6.16 18.43 -10.95
CA VAL A 95 6.31 17.71 -12.23
C VAL A 95 7.45 18.31 -13.05
N VAL A 96 7.45 19.63 -13.24
CA VAL A 96 8.49 20.32 -14.01
C VAL A 96 9.88 20.08 -13.41
N ARG A 97 10.04 20.24 -12.09
CA ARG A 97 11.32 20.01 -11.42
C ARG A 97 11.78 18.56 -11.52
N THR A 98 10.88 17.61 -11.33
CA THR A 98 11.18 16.18 -11.48
C THR A 98 11.66 15.85 -12.89
N VAL A 99 10.98 16.36 -13.92
CA VAL A 99 11.37 16.15 -15.31
C VAL A 99 12.73 16.76 -15.60
N LEU A 100 12.96 18.02 -15.23
CA LEU A 100 14.25 18.69 -15.46
C LEU A 100 15.41 17.99 -14.76
N LEU A 101 15.24 17.62 -13.49
CA LEU A 101 16.27 16.89 -12.74
C LEU A 101 16.52 15.48 -13.31
N SER A 102 15.48 14.80 -13.78
CA SER A 102 15.62 13.49 -14.42
C SER A 102 16.37 13.59 -15.76
N LEU A 103 16.12 14.65 -16.54
CA LEU A 103 16.88 14.92 -17.77
C LEU A 103 18.36 15.24 -17.48
N ILE A 104 18.63 16.02 -16.42
CA ILE A 104 20.01 16.29 -15.96
C ILE A 104 20.70 14.99 -15.53
N ALA A 105 20.03 14.15 -14.75
CA ALA A 105 20.55 12.85 -14.33
C ALA A 105 20.82 11.93 -15.54
N ALA A 106 19.90 11.87 -16.50
CA ALA A 106 20.07 11.08 -17.73
C ALA A 106 21.25 11.59 -18.56
N ALA A 107 21.38 12.90 -18.74
CA ALA A 107 22.51 13.51 -19.46
C ALA A 107 23.85 13.21 -18.76
N ALA A 108 23.89 13.26 -17.42
CA ALA A 108 25.08 12.91 -16.66
C ALA A 108 25.44 11.41 -16.77
N LEU A 109 24.45 10.51 -16.75
CA LEU A 109 24.67 9.07 -17.00
C LEU A 109 25.22 8.81 -18.42
N VAL A 110 24.68 9.47 -19.44
CA VAL A 110 25.22 9.43 -20.79
C VAL A 110 26.64 9.99 -20.82
N GLY A 111 26.90 11.08 -20.11
CA GLY A 111 28.25 11.65 -19.94
C GLY A 111 29.25 10.66 -19.33
N ILE A 112 28.84 9.87 -18.34
CA ILE A 112 29.68 8.82 -17.75
C ILE A 112 30.03 7.78 -18.82
N LEU A 113 29.03 7.29 -19.55
CA LEU A 113 29.23 6.31 -20.62
C LEU A 113 30.18 6.83 -21.69
N LEU A 114 29.97 8.07 -22.16
CA LEU A 114 30.85 8.69 -23.15
C LEU A 114 32.27 8.89 -22.62
N THR A 115 32.43 9.27 -21.35
CA THR A 115 33.75 9.43 -20.72
C THR A 115 34.49 8.10 -20.69
N VAL A 116 33.81 7.02 -20.27
CA VAL A 116 34.41 5.68 -20.18
C VAL A 116 34.79 5.13 -21.56
N LEU A 117 33.94 5.36 -22.58
CA LEU A 117 34.15 4.80 -23.91
C LEU A 117 35.10 5.61 -24.79
N LEU A 118 35.04 6.94 -24.72
CA LEU A 118 35.66 7.83 -25.72
C LEU A 118 36.88 8.61 -25.22
N VAL A 119 37.09 8.70 -23.90
CA VAL A 119 38.22 9.45 -23.33
C VAL A 119 39.27 8.45 -22.85
N GLN A 120 40.50 8.54 -23.39
CA GLN A 120 41.61 7.65 -23.04
C GLN A 120 42.87 8.45 -22.67
N PRO A 121 43.42 8.31 -21.44
CA PRO A 121 42.85 7.51 -20.36
C PRO A 121 41.54 8.11 -19.83
N ALA A 122 40.59 7.26 -19.44
CA ALA A 122 39.33 7.72 -18.87
C ALA A 122 39.60 8.58 -17.62
N ALA A 123 38.90 9.71 -17.49
CA ALA A 123 39.11 10.65 -16.39
C ALA A 123 38.30 10.22 -15.14
N PRO A 124 38.91 9.59 -14.12
CA PRO A 124 38.20 9.04 -12.96
C PRO A 124 37.42 10.12 -12.19
N LEU A 125 38.00 11.32 -12.07
CA LEU A 125 37.34 12.47 -11.43
C LEU A 125 36.13 12.98 -12.23
N ALA A 126 36.15 12.85 -13.56
CA ALA A 126 34.99 13.23 -14.38
C ALA A 126 33.84 12.25 -14.16
N VAL A 127 34.12 10.94 -14.10
CA VAL A 127 33.11 9.92 -13.78
C VAL A 127 32.53 10.12 -12.37
N ALA A 128 33.38 10.35 -11.38
CA ALA A 128 32.93 10.66 -10.02
C ALA A 128 32.10 11.94 -9.95
N GLY A 129 32.54 13.01 -10.63
CA GLY A 129 31.83 14.29 -10.69
C GLY A 129 30.46 14.19 -11.37
N LEU A 130 30.38 13.49 -12.50
CA LEU A 130 29.10 13.20 -13.17
C LEU A 130 28.20 12.32 -12.31
N GLY A 131 28.78 11.34 -11.60
CA GLY A 131 28.06 10.54 -10.60
C GLY A 131 27.47 11.39 -9.48
N ALA A 132 28.18 12.43 -9.03
CA ALA A 132 27.67 13.39 -8.05
C ALA A 132 26.48 14.21 -8.59
N VAL A 133 26.49 14.57 -9.87
CA VAL A 133 25.34 15.24 -10.51
C VAL A 133 24.10 14.34 -10.51
N VAL A 134 24.27 13.06 -10.89
CA VAL A 134 23.19 12.05 -10.83
C VAL A 134 22.65 11.91 -9.41
N ALA A 135 23.55 11.79 -8.44
CA ALA A 135 23.23 11.63 -7.03
C ALA A 135 22.40 12.79 -6.47
N VAL A 136 22.81 14.03 -6.73
CA VAL A 136 22.08 15.23 -6.28
C VAL A 136 20.72 15.30 -6.95
N ALA A 137 20.66 15.11 -8.27
CA ALA A 137 19.41 15.21 -9.01
C ALA A 137 18.36 14.20 -8.51
N LEU A 138 18.73 12.91 -8.44
CA LEU A 138 17.81 11.85 -8.01
C LEU A 138 17.53 11.86 -6.50
N GLY A 139 18.46 12.34 -5.69
CA GLY A 139 18.22 12.61 -4.26
C GLY A 139 17.14 13.66 -4.05
N ILE A 140 17.19 14.78 -4.79
CA ILE A 140 16.15 15.83 -4.75
C ILE A 140 14.82 15.27 -5.25
N VAL A 141 14.78 14.56 -6.38
CA VAL A 141 13.56 13.93 -6.90
C VAL A 141 12.92 13.02 -5.85
N THR A 142 13.73 12.24 -5.13
CA THR A 142 13.22 11.35 -4.09
C THR A 142 12.61 12.13 -2.92
N ALA A 143 13.29 13.15 -2.42
CA ALA A 143 12.75 13.99 -1.35
C ALA A 143 11.45 14.68 -1.75
N ASP A 144 11.41 15.23 -2.98
CA ASP A 144 10.24 15.90 -3.52
C ASP A 144 9.04 14.98 -3.70
N ALA A 145 9.27 13.76 -4.22
CA ALA A 145 8.22 12.78 -4.40
C ALA A 145 7.58 12.39 -3.06
N LEU A 146 8.39 12.35 -2.00
CA LEU A 146 7.93 12.02 -0.65
C LEU A 146 7.21 13.19 0.06
N LEU A 147 7.57 14.43 -0.28
CA LEU A 147 6.87 15.65 0.15
C LEU A 147 5.52 15.83 -0.56
N GLN A 148 5.31 15.18 -1.69
CA GLN A 148 4.10 15.32 -2.48
C GLN A 148 2.96 14.51 -1.87
N GLU A 149 1.83 15.17 -1.67
CA GLU A 149 0.59 14.49 -1.30
C GLU A 149 0.08 13.65 -2.48
N THR A 150 -0.33 12.43 -2.18
CA THR A 150 -0.90 11.50 -3.17
C THR A 150 -2.37 11.26 -2.88
N THR A 151 -3.08 10.63 -3.82
CA THR A 151 -4.48 10.26 -3.63
C THR A 151 -4.68 9.40 -2.38
N THR A 152 -3.77 8.47 -2.10
CA THR A 152 -3.92 7.47 -1.02
C THR A 152 -3.16 7.79 0.27
N ASN A 153 -2.13 8.65 0.22
CA ASN A 153 -1.22 8.93 1.35
C ASN A 153 -1.05 10.42 1.63
N HIS A 154 -0.91 10.75 2.91
CA HIS A 154 -0.43 12.06 3.36
C HIS A 154 1.06 12.28 2.99
N PRO A 155 1.50 13.54 2.81
CA PRO A 155 2.91 13.85 2.57
C PRO A 155 3.79 13.49 3.78
N LEU A 156 5.05 13.15 3.54
CA LEU A 156 6.02 12.95 4.63
C LEU A 156 6.42 14.28 5.27
N PRO A 157 6.72 14.30 6.59
CA PRO A 157 7.39 15.44 7.20
C PRO A 157 8.71 15.74 6.49
N ALA A 158 9.01 17.03 6.29
CA ALA A 158 10.12 17.48 5.45
C ALA A 158 11.48 16.90 5.88
N SER A 159 11.74 16.82 7.18
CA SER A 159 12.97 16.23 7.72
C SER A 159 13.18 14.78 7.26
N ARG A 160 12.12 13.98 7.26
CA ARG A 160 12.19 12.56 6.85
C ARG A 160 12.30 12.42 5.34
N ALA A 161 11.56 13.24 4.58
CA ALA A 161 11.64 13.25 3.12
C ALA A 161 13.06 13.61 2.64
N VAL A 162 13.65 14.65 3.23
CA VAL A 162 15.05 15.03 3.00
C VAL A 162 15.99 13.89 3.40
N GLY A 163 15.75 13.22 4.53
CA GLY A 163 16.53 12.06 4.95
C GLY A 163 16.56 10.94 3.89
N PHE A 164 15.41 10.59 3.31
CA PHE A 164 15.34 9.61 2.22
C PHE A 164 16.04 10.11 0.94
N GLY A 165 15.92 11.40 0.63
CA GLY A 165 16.64 12.03 -0.48
C GLY A 165 18.16 11.96 -0.30
N LEU A 166 18.66 12.26 0.90
CA LEU A 166 20.07 12.15 1.27
C LEU A 166 20.56 10.70 1.22
N ALA A 167 19.78 9.74 1.71
CA ALA A 167 20.14 8.32 1.62
C ALA A 167 20.22 7.85 0.16
N THR A 168 19.29 8.28 -0.69
CA THR A 168 19.29 7.97 -2.12
C THR A 168 20.48 8.59 -2.84
N GLY A 169 20.69 9.90 -2.64
CA GLY A 169 21.82 10.62 -3.21
C GLY A 169 23.16 10.07 -2.72
N GLY A 170 23.29 9.77 -1.44
CA GLY A 170 24.49 9.16 -0.86
C GLY A 170 24.81 7.80 -1.48
N THR A 171 23.80 6.94 -1.67
CA THR A 171 23.96 5.64 -2.34
C THR A 171 24.45 5.82 -3.78
N LEU A 172 23.85 6.72 -4.55
CA LEU A 172 24.24 6.99 -5.94
C LEU A 172 25.62 7.64 -6.05
N LEU A 173 25.98 8.53 -5.13
CA LEU A 173 27.30 9.15 -5.09
C LEU A 173 28.37 8.11 -4.74
N ALA A 174 28.08 7.18 -3.84
CA ALA A 174 28.98 6.06 -3.56
C ALA A 174 29.22 5.20 -4.82
N LEU A 175 28.19 4.94 -5.62
CA LEU A 175 28.35 4.26 -6.91
C LEU A 175 29.20 5.08 -7.90
N GLY A 176 28.99 6.39 -7.99
CA GLY A 176 29.79 7.28 -8.84
C GLY A 176 31.27 7.30 -8.45
N LEU A 177 31.56 7.40 -7.15
CA LEU A 177 32.91 7.31 -6.60
C LEU A 177 33.54 5.93 -6.83
N GLY A 178 32.77 4.86 -6.66
CA GLY A 178 33.20 3.49 -6.96
C GLY A 178 33.52 3.29 -8.44
N GLY A 179 32.72 3.88 -9.33
CA GLY A 179 33.01 3.92 -10.77
C GLY A 179 34.29 4.68 -11.10
N GLY A 180 34.52 5.82 -10.44
CA GLY A 180 35.79 6.55 -10.55
C GLY A 180 37.00 5.73 -10.08
N PHE A 181 36.86 5.04 -8.95
CA PHE A 181 37.90 4.14 -8.42
C PHE A 181 38.20 2.98 -9.37
N ALA A 182 37.18 2.38 -9.99
CA ALA A 182 37.36 1.30 -10.96
C ALA A 182 38.24 1.70 -12.16
N LEU A 183 38.36 3.00 -12.44
CA LEU A 183 39.21 3.56 -13.49
C LEU A 183 40.60 4.00 -12.97
N ALA A 184 40.79 4.09 -11.66
CA ALA A 184 42.00 4.56 -11.02
C ALA A 184 42.21 3.84 -9.66
N LEU A 185 42.66 2.59 -9.75
CA LEU A 185 42.82 1.71 -8.58
C LEU A 185 43.88 2.19 -7.57
N ASP A 186 44.75 3.11 -7.99
CA ASP A 186 45.72 3.80 -7.14
C ASP A 186 45.07 4.87 -6.25
N GLN A 187 43.88 5.37 -6.61
CA GLN A 187 43.14 6.39 -5.87
C GLN A 187 42.25 5.79 -4.78
N LEU A 188 42.87 5.14 -3.79
CA LEU A 188 42.17 4.45 -2.69
C LEU A 188 41.18 5.35 -1.91
N TRP A 189 41.41 6.68 -1.90
CA TRP A 189 40.51 7.61 -1.24
C TRP A 189 39.08 7.61 -1.83
N LEU A 190 38.93 7.32 -3.13
CA LEU A 190 37.62 7.22 -3.80
C LEU A 190 36.80 6.06 -3.23
N VAL A 191 37.39 4.87 -3.12
CA VAL A 191 36.69 3.68 -2.61
C VAL A 191 36.42 3.76 -1.11
N ILE A 192 37.34 4.36 -0.34
CA ILE A 192 37.12 4.60 1.09
C ILE A 192 35.92 5.53 1.30
N LEU A 193 35.87 6.65 0.58
CA LEU A 193 34.74 7.57 0.66
C LEU A 193 33.44 6.93 0.17
N ALA A 194 33.48 6.16 -0.92
CA ALA A 194 32.34 5.42 -1.43
C ALA A 194 31.79 4.44 -0.38
N ALA A 195 32.65 3.65 0.26
CA ALA A 195 32.26 2.66 1.25
C ALA A 195 31.62 3.31 2.48
N VAL A 196 32.23 4.36 3.03
CA VAL A 196 31.69 5.10 4.18
C VAL A 196 30.31 5.68 3.85
N LEU A 197 30.18 6.31 2.67
CA LEU A 197 28.93 6.92 2.24
C LEU A 197 27.83 5.89 1.99
N LEU A 198 28.17 4.73 1.40
CA LEU A 198 27.23 3.64 1.17
C LEU A 198 26.72 3.07 2.49
N VAL A 199 27.62 2.77 3.44
CA VAL A 199 27.24 2.26 4.77
C VAL A 199 26.36 3.28 5.50
N GLY A 200 26.73 4.56 5.49
CA GLY A 200 25.92 5.62 6.08
C GLY A 200 24.53 5.74 5.45
N SER A 201 24.45 5.61 4.12
CA SER A 201 23.18 5.65 3.38
C SER A 201 22.29 4.45 3.70
N ILE A 202 22.85 3.24 3.78
CA ILE A 202 22.13 2.02 4.17
C ILE A 202 21.61 2.13 5.60
N ALA A 203 22.45 2.62 6.54
CA ALA A 203 22.04 2.83 7.92
C ALA A 203 20.89 3.86 8.01
N LEU A 204 20.99 4.95 7.25
CA LEU A 204 19.94 5.98 7.19
C LEU A 204 18.64 5.44 6.59
N PHE A 205 18.69 4.68 5.49
CA PHE A 205 17.52 3.99 4.93
C PHE A 205 16.89 3.05 5.94
N SER A 206 17.70 2.24 6.62
CA SER A 206 17.23 1.26 7.61
C SER A 206 16.54 1.96 8.78
N TYR A 207 17.15 3.02 9.31
CA TYR A 207 16.56 3.83 10.38
C TYR A 207 15.25 4.50 9.95
N LEU A 208 15.23 5.15 8.78
CA LEU A 208 14.05 5.86 8.28
C LEU A 208 12.91 4.90 7.91
N GLY A 209 13.22 3.73 7.37
CA GLY A 209 12.26 2.67 7.04
C GLY A 209 11.67 2.04 8.29
N ALA A 210 12.52 1.65 9.26
CA ALA A 210 12.07 1.02 10.50
C ALA A 210 11.19 1.93 11.36
N THR A 211 11.43 3.25 11.32
CA THR A 211 10.65 4.23 12.08
C THR A 211 9.47 4.80 11.29
N GLN A 212 9.18 4.29 10.08
CA GLN A 212 8.11 4.82 9.24
C GLN A 212 6.75 4.31 9.72
N THR A 213 5.83 5.23 10.02
CA THR A 213 4.45 4.89 10.36
C THR A 213 3.55 4.88 9.13
N ASN A 214 2.47 4.11 9.20
CA ASN A 214 1.43 4.11 8.17
C ASN A 214 0.78 5.51 8.07
N ARG A 215 0.69 6.04 6.85
CA ARG A 215 0.19 7.39 6.55
C ARG A 215 -0.96 7.42 5.54
N HIS A 216 -1.62 6.28 5.37
CA HIS A 216 -2.81 6.18 4.53
C HIS A 216 -3.92 7.11 5.04
N LYS A 217 -4.58 7.80 4.10
CA LYS A 217 -5.72 8.66 4.40
C LYS A 217 -6.88 7.86 5.00
N ALA A 218 -7.74 8.53 5.77
CA ALA A 218 -8.87 7.88 6.43
C ALA A 218 -9.78 7.13 5.44
N TRP A 219 -10.06 7.74 4.28
CA TRP A 219 -10.87 7.10 3.24
C TRP A 219 -10.20 5.84 2.68
N THR A 220 -8.87 5.86 2.46
CA THR A 220 -8.10 4.70 1.99
C THR A 220 -8.20 3.55 2.99
N ARG A 221 -8.06 3.85 4.29
CA ARG A 221 -8.19 2.86 5.37
C ARG A 221 -9.61 2.30 5.47
N GLY A 222 -10.62 3.16 5.31
CA GLY A 222 -12.03 2.74 5.28
C GLY A 222 -12.34 1.83 4.11
N ALA A 223 -11.87 2.21 2.91
CA ALA A 223 -12.07 1.43 1.69
C ALA A 223 -11.33 0.08 1.73
N MET A 224 -10.11 0.02 2.28
CA MET A 224 -9.39 -1.24 2.47
C MET A 224 -10.12 -2.23 3.39
N ARG A 225 -10.85 -1.74 4.41
CA ARG A 225 -11.66 -2.60 5.30
C ARG A 225 -12.89 -3.19 4.60
N GLN A 226 -13.35 -2.55 3.54
CA GLN A 226 -14.50 -2.99 2.75
C GLN A 226 -14.08 -3.92 1.60
N MET A 227 -12.78 -4.04 1.32
CA MET A 227 -12.30 -5.02 0.34
C MET A 227 -12.54 -6.42 0.89
N PRO A 228 -13.04 -7.36 0.06
CA PRO A 228 -13.17 -8.75 0.47
C PRO A 228 -11.80 -9.27 0.92
N PRO A 229 -11.75 -10.05 2.02
CA PRO A 229 -10.49 -10.52 2.58
C PRO A 229 -9.69 -11.29 1.53
N ASN A 230 -8.40 -10.98 1.44
CA ASN A 230 -7.52 -11.66 0.49
C ASN A 230 -7.40 -13.14 0.86
N ARG A 231 -7.09 -14.02 -0.11
CA ARG A 231 -6.83 -15.44 0.12
C ARG A 231 -5.81 -15.68 1.24
N PHE A 232 -4.81 -14.80 1.36
CA PHE A 232 -3.81 -14.88 2.43
C PHE A 232 -4.35 -14.57 3.84
N GLU A 233 -5.45 -13.82 3.94
CA GLU A 233 -6.11 -13.51 5.21
C GLU A 233 -7.09 -14.60 5.62
N THR A 234 -7.72 -15.25 4.64
CA THR A 234 -8.65 -16.36 4.88
C THR A 234 -7.94 -17.71 5.07
N GLU A 235 -6.80 -17.92 4.40
CA GLU A 235 -6.00 -19.15 4.44
C GLU A 235 -4.58 -18.86 4.95
N PRO A 236 -4.33 -18.84 6.28
CA PRO A 236 -3.01 -18.53 6.84
C PRO A 236 -1.92 -19.52 6.41
N GLU A 237 -2.30 -20.77 6.12
CA GLU A 237 -1.38 -21.75 5.55
C GLU A 237 -0.86 -21.36 4.16
N SER A 238 -1.72 -20.80 3.31
CA SER A 238 -1.36 -20.31 1.98
C SER A 238 -0.36 -19.16 2.08
N ALA A 239 -0.53 -18.27 3.06
CA ALA A 239 0.41 -17.19 3.35
C ALA A 239 1.77 -17.71 3.84
N ALA A 240 1.78 -18.69 4.75
CA ALA A 240 3.01 -19.31 5.22
C ALA A 240 3.77 -20.03 4.10
N ARG A 241 3.07 -20.81 3.26
CA ARG A 241 3.66 -21.48 2.09
C ARG A 241 4.24 -20.46 1.11
N PHE A 242 3.53 -19.38 0.82
CA PHE A 242 4.02 -18.30 -0.02
C PHE A 242 5.33 -17.71 0.51
N GLY A 243 5.38 -17.41 1.82
CA GLY A 243 6.59 -16.89 2.47
C GLY A 243 7.77 -17.85 2.37
N ILE A 244 7.57 -19.14 2.69
CA ILE A 244 8.61 -20.17 2.60
C ILE A 244 9.12 -20.31 1.17
N TYR A 245 8.24 -20.42 0.18
CA TYR A 245 8.65 -20.57 -1.22
C TYR A 245 9.37 -19.33 -1.73
N THR A 246 8.92 -18.13 -1.36
CA THR A 246 9.61 -16.87 -1.69
C THR A 246 11.03 -16.87 -1.13
N ALA A 247 11.21 -17.24 0.14
CA ALA A 247 12.53 -17.32 0.75
C ALA A 247 13.43 -18.33 0.04
N VAL A 248 12.92 -19.54 -0.22
CA VAL A 248 13.68 -20.60 -0.92
C VAL A 248 14.10 -20.15 -2.32
N ILE A 249 13.18 -19.57 -3.11
CA ILE A 249 13.49 -19.07 -4.45
C ILE A 249 14.62 -18.04 -4.40
N TRP A 250 14.55 -17.07 -3.51
CA TRP A 250 15.55 -16.01 -3.44
C TRP A 250 16.89 -16.49 -2.86
N PHE A 251 16.89 -17.36 -1.85
CA PHE A 251 18.13 -17.97 -1.34
C PHE A 251 18.84 -18.79 -2.42
N LEU A 252 18.11 -19.62 -3.16
CA LEU A 252 18.67 -20.39 -4.27
C LEU A 252 19.18 -19.47 -5.39
N THR A 253 18.41 -18.44 -5.74
CA THR A 253 18.81 -17.46 -6.77
C THR A 253 20.13 -16.78 -6.40
N LEU A 254 20.25 -16.29 -5.16
CA LEU A 254 21.47 -15.65 -4.67
C LEU A 254 22.65 -16.62 -4.60
N ALA A 255 22.43 -17.85 -4.12
CA ALA A 255 23.47 -18.89 -4.09
C ALA A 255 23.98 -19.21 -5.50
N VAL A 256 23.08 -19.35 -6.48
CA VAL A 256 23.46 -19.58 -7.88
C VAL A 256 24.21 -18.38 -8.45
N ILE A 257 23.79 -17.14 -8.16
CA ILE A 257 24.52 -15.93 -8.59
C ILE A 257 25.95 -15.95 -8.05
N VAL A 258 26.13 -16.25 -6.75
CA VAL A 258 27.46 -16.35 -6.14
C VAL A 258 28.31 -17.39 -6.87
N VAL A 259 27.78 -18.59 -7.08
CA VAL A 259 28.47 -19.65 -7.82
C VAL A 259 28.85 -19.20 -9.23
N LEU A 260 27.93 -18.58 -9.98
CA LEU A 260 28.18 -18.11 -11.34
C LEU A 260 29.27 -17.04 -11.40
N VAL A 261 29.22 -16.06 -10.47
CA VAL A 261 30.22 -14.99 -10.38
C VAL A 261 31.62 -15.56 -10.18
N PHE A 262 31.78 -16.58 -9.32
CA PHE A 262 33.09 -17.20 -9.04
C PHE A 262 33.55 -18.25 -10.06
N THR A 263 32.64 -18.84 -10.86
CA THR A 263 32.98 -19.94 -11.78
C THR A 263 33.09 -19.50 -13.24
N VAL A 264 32.12 -18.74 -13.75
CA VAL A 264 32.02 -18.36 -15.17
C VAL A 264 32.08 -16.85 -15.38
N GLY A 265 32.05 -16.09 -14.28
CA GLY A 265 32.12 -14.64 -14.26
C GLY A 265 30.75 -13.97 -14.09
N TRP A 266 30.78 -12.69 -13.72
CA TRP A 266 29.60 -11.92 -13.31
C TRP A 266 28.57 -11.70 -14.42
N TRP A 267 28.95 -11.81 -15.70
CA TRP A 267 28.04 -11.68 -16.85
C TRP A 267 26.89 -12.69 -16.87
N TRP A 268 27.02 -13.82 -16.16
CA TRP A 268 25.98 -14.85 -16.08
C TRP A 268 25.00 -14.65 -14.91
N ALA A 269 25.34 -13.79 -13.94
CA ALA A 269 24.46 -13.50 -12.80
C ALA A 269 23.04 -13.04 -13.20
N PRO A 270 22.85 -12.22 -14.26
CA PRO A 270 21.51 -11.83 -14.71
C PRO A 270 20.61 -13.02 -15.11
N VAL A 271 21.18 -14.10 -15.63
CA VAL A 271 20.41 -15.30 -16.03
C VAL A 271 19.77 -15.95 -14.81
N ALA A 272 20.54 -16.15 -13.74
CA ALA A 272 20.03 -16.68 -12.49
C ALA A 272 18.98 -15.76 -11.86
N PHE A 273 19.20 -14.45 -11.91
CA PHE A 273 18.22 -13.47 -11.43
C PHE A 273 16.89 -13.54 -12.19
N ILE A 274 16.93 -13.62 -13.53
CA ILE A 274 15.73 -13.76 -14.38
C ILE A 274 15.02 -15.08 -14.09
N ALA A 275 15.76 -16.19 -13.91
CA ALA A 275 15.18 -17.48 -13.56
C ALA A 275 14.46 -17.44 -12.19
N GLY A 276 15.08 -16.81 -11.19
CA GLY A 276 14.46 -16.57 -9.88
C GLY A 276 13.19 -15.72 -9.98
N LEU A 277 13.23 -14.64 -10.77
CA LEU A 277 12.07 -13.80 -11.05
C LEU A 277 10.93 -14.58 -11.72
N ALA A 278 11.25 -15.39 -12.73
CA ALA A 278 10.27 -16.22 -13.42
C ALA A 278 9.63 -17.24 -12.47
N ALA A 279 10.42 -17.91 -11.64
CA ALA A 279 9.92 -18.82 -10.61
C ALA A 279 8.99 -18.10 -9.61
N MET A 280 9.34 -16.88 -9.19
CA MET A 280 8.50 -16.06 -8.33
C MET A 280 7.17 -15.68 -9.00
N MET A 281 7.18 -15.30 -10.28
CA MET A 281 5.96 -14.98 -11.01
C MET A 281 5.05 -16.20 -11.17
N LEU A 282 5.61 -17.38 -11.44
CA LEU A 282 4.87 -18.64 -11.49
C LEU A 282 4.25 -19.01 -10.14
N LEU A 283 4.99 -18.81 -9.05
CA LEU A 283 4.49 -19.00 -7.69
C LEU A 283 3.28 -18.10 -7.42
N VAL A 284 3.42 -16.80 -7.69
CA VAL A 284 2.36 -15.79 -7.50
C VAL A 284 1.13 -16.17 -8.32
N ALA A 285 1.30 -16.49 -9.60
CA ALA A 285 0.21 -16.87 -10.48
C ALA A 285 -0.52 -18.14 -9.98
N GLY A 286 0.25 -19.15 -9.58
CA GLY A 286 -0.30 -20.41 -9.04
C GLY A 286 -1.08 -20.19 -7.74
N MET A 287 -0.62 -19.32 -6.85
CA MET A 287 -1.29 -19.11 -5.56
C MET A 287 -2.48 -18.16 -5.62
N LEU A 288 -2.42 -17.10 -6.44
CA LEU A 288 -3.52 -16.15 -6.58
C LEU A 288 -4.67 -16.67 -7.44
N PHE A 289 -4.38 -17.47 -8.48
CA PHE A 289 -5.39 -17.88 -9.45
C PHE A 289 -5.74 -19.38 -9.43
N ALA A 290 -5.17 -20.19 -8.51
CA ALA A 290 -5.57 -21.60 -8.40
C ALA A 290 -7.05 -21.73 -7.98
N PRO A 291 -7.84 -22.60 -8.64
CA PRO A 291 -9.23 -22.87 -8.31
C PRO A 291 -9.42 -23.21 -6.83
N ARG A 292 -10.51 -22.72 -6.22
CA ARG A 292 -10.88 -23.11 -4.86
C ARG A 292 -11.13 -24.61 -4.83
N SER A 293 -10.68 -25.29 -3.77
CA SER A 293 -10.84 -26.74 -3.59
C SER A 293 -12.30 -27.20 -3.56
N GLY A 294 -13.27 -26.28 -3.44
CA GLY A 294 -14.71 -26.56 -3.52
C GLY A 294 -15.37 -26.39 -4.90
N ASP A 295 -14.68 -25.82 -5.89
CA ASP A 295 -15.24 -25.58 -7.25
C ASP A 295 -14.99 -26.73 -8.22
N ARG A 296 -14.32 -27.80 -7.78
CA ARG A 296 -14.22 -29.04 -8.55
C ARG A 296 -15.42 -29.92 -8.22
N ARG A 297 -16.56 -29.63 -8.85
CA ARG A 297 -17.68 -30.57 -8.97
C ARG A 297 -17.76 -31.09 -10.40
#